data_AF-A0A6F8YNF9-F1
#
_entry.id   AF-A0A6F8YNF9-F1
#
_cell.length_a   1.000
_cell.length_b   1.000
_cell.length_c   1.000
_cell.angle_alpha   90.00
_cell.angle_beta   90.00
_cell.angle_gamma   90.00
#
_symmetry.space_group_name_H-M   'P 1'
#
loop_
_entity.id
_entity.type
_entity.pdbx_description
1 polymer ?
#
loop_
_entity_poly.entity_id
_entity_poly.type
_entity_poly.pdbx_seq_one_letter_code
_entity_poly.pdbx_strand_id
1 'polypeptide(L)'
;MRRLVVLAVAALLVTPAVPASAATTLTNTGFESGLSGWTGNGYTESGGRSGQRLTHWAAAAYRWETTQTLTGLGNGSYTARVWVRSGGGQNAAHLALKNCGGAEQRAAVPATDAWTQISVTTTVSNGQCTVSLFSDANAGNWASFDDVTWSAGSTGGGTIQIRGVDVSTLKKSEDRGGVYRDTAGTQRDALTILRGSGANYGRLKVWVNPADGYNNKARVLTMASRIKGQGMKLLVDFHYSDAWADPGQQNKPAAWASLSFSALRQAVYDHTYDVLNALKAQGTTADMVQVGNEINDGMLWPDGRSNNWANLASLLTAGSNAVKAVNSSTQVMLHLAEGATTASTGGGSTRR
;
A
#
# COMPACT_ATOMS: atom_id res chain seq x y z
N MET A 1 -10.01 -54.52 -64.08
CA MET A 1 -10.14 -54.39 -62.61
C MET A 1 -10.11 -52.92 -62.24
N ARG A 2 -11.25 -52.29 -61.95
CA ARG A 2 -11.34 -50.91 -61.45
C ARG A 2 -11.62 -50.96 -59.94
N ARG A 3 -10.70 -50.45 -59.11
CA ARG A 3 -10.86 -50.38 -57.66
C ARG A 3 -11.69 -49.13 -57.31
N LEU A 4 -12.84 -49.34 -56.67
CA LEU A 4 -13.63 -48.31 -56.02
C LEU A 4 -12.89 -47.86 -54.74
N VAL A 5 -12.65 -46.56 -54.60
CA VAL A 5 -12.22 -45.96 -53.33
C VAL A 5 -13.47 -45.41 -52.66
N VAL A 6 -13.82 -45.97 -51.49
CA VAL A 6 -14.91 -45.49 -50.64
C VAL A 6 -14.31 -44.46 -49.68
N LEU A 7 -14.69 -43.18 -49.82
CA LEU A 7 -14.41 -42.15 -48.81
C LEU A 7 -15.41 -42.33 -47.66
N ALA A 8 -14.90 -42.66 -46.46
CA ALA A 8 -15.67 -42.59 -45.23
C ALA A 8 -15.66 -41.15 -44.70
N VAL A 9 -16.82 -40.50 -44.66
CA VAL A 9 -17.01 -39.21 -44.00
C VAL A 9 -17.35 -39.46 -42.54
N ALA A 10 -16.42 -39.14 -41.64
CA ALA A 10 -16.66 -39.16 -40.20
C ALA A 10 -17.47 -37.91 -39.81
N ALA A 11 -18.73 -38.08 -39.43
CA ALA A 11 -19.54 -37.02 -38.84
C ALA A 11 -19.08 -36.76 -37.40
N LEU A 12 -18.46 -35.61 -37.16
CA LEU A 12 -18.10 -35.13 -35.83
C LEU A 12 -19.38 -34.65 -35.13
N LEU A 13 -19.89 -35.42 -34.17
CA LEU A 13 -20.96 -35.00 -33.27
C LEU A 13 -20.39 -33.96 -32.29
N VAL A 14 -20.64 -32.68 -32.55
CA VAL A 14 -20.37 -31.59 -31.60
C VAL A 14 -21.49 -31.62 -30.56
N THR A 15 -21.17 -32.05 -29.34
CA THR A 15 -22.07 -31.86 -28.19
C THR A 15 -22.04 -30.38 -27.79
N PRO A 16 -23.19 -29.71 -27.63
CA PRO A 16 -23.20 -28.35 -27.14
C PRO A 16 -22.67 -28.33 -25.69
N ALA A 17 -21.66 -27.50 -25.44
CA ALA A 17 -21.15 -27.27 -24.10
C ALA A 17 -22.29 -26.70 -23.24
N VAL A 18 -22.58 -27.35 -22.12
CA VAL A 18 -23.50 -26.81 -21.11
C VAL A 18 -22.92 -25.46 -20.67
N PRO A 19 -23.68 -24.35 -20.74
CA PRO A 19 -23.17 -23.06 -20.29
C PRO A 19 -22.78 -23.18 -18.81
N ALA A 20 -21.52 -22.85 -18.50
CA ALA A 20 -21.07 -22.78 -17.12
C ALA A 20 -22.00 -21.83 -16.35
N SER A 21 -22.57 -22.32 -15.25
CA SER A 21 -23.42 -21.50 -14.38
C SER A 21 -22.65 -20.25 -13.96
N ALA A 22 -23.26 -19.07 -14.18
CA ALA A 22 -22.65 -17.82 -13.76
C ALA A 22 -22.53 -17.78 -12.23
N ALA A 23 -21.31 -17.56 -11.72
CA ALA A 23 -21.05 -17.45 -10.30
C ALA A 23 -20.36 -16.12 -10.00
N THR A 24 -21.05 -15.22 -9.30
CA THR A 24 -20.55 -13.88 -8.96
C THR A 24 -19.88 -13.80 -7.58
N THR A 25 -19.92 -14.89 -6.81
CA THR A 25 -19.37 -15.00 -5.46
C THR A 25 -18.41 -16.18 -5.37
N LEU A 26 -17.37 -16.04 -4.55
CA LEU A 26 -16.49 -17.16 -4.22
C LEU A 26 -17.23 -18.18 -3.34
N THR A 27 -16.86 -19.44 -3.50
CA THR A 27 -17.28 -20.56 -2.66
C THR A 27 -16.08 -21.18 -1.95
N ASN A 28 -16.34 -21.87 -0.83
CA ASN A 28 -15.32 -22.59 -0.06
C ASN A 28 -14.08 -21.71 0.22
N THR A 29 -14.33 -20.51 0.72
CA THR A 29 -13.31 -19.46 0.89
C THR A 29 -12.32 -19.72 2.01
N GLY A 30 -12.72 -20.53 3.00
CA GLY A 30 -11.86 -21.01 4.09
C GLY A 30 -11.33 -22.43 3.87
N PHE A 31 -11.56 -23.03 2.68
CA PHE A 31 -11.05 -24.37 2.34
C PHE A 31 -11.52 -25.53 3.26
N GLU A 32 -12.62 -25.34 3.98
CA GLU A 32 -13.23 -26.36 4.87
C GLU A 32 -13.72 -27.61 4.13
N SER A 33 -13.91 -27.51 2.81
CA SER A 33 -14.32 -28.62 1.95
C SER A 33 -13.26 -28.97 0.89
N GLY A 34 -11.99 -28.97 1.30
CA GLY A 34 -10.88 -29.27 0.40
C GLY A 34 -10.73 -28.18 -0.67
N LEU A 35 -10.47 -28.59 -1.91
CA LEU A 35 -10.44 -27.70 -3.08
C LEU A 35 -11.79 -27.60 -3.80
N SER A 36 -12.91 -28.02 -3.20
CA SER A 36 -14.22 -27.89 -3.84
C SER A 36 -14.48 -26.44 -4.27
N GLY A 37 -14.87 -26.22 -5.53
CA GLY A 37 -15.05 -24.89 -6.14
C GLY A 37 -13.76 -24.20 -6.59
N TRP A 38 -12.59 -24.74 -6.27
CA TRP A 38 -11.28 -24.24 -6.69
C TRP A 38 -10.64 -25.20 -7.70
N THR A 39 -9.87 -24.65 -8.64
CA THR A 39 -9.13 -25.42 -9.66
C THR A 39 -7.63 -25.19 -9.48
N GLY A 40 -6.86 -26.26 -9.42
CA GLY A 40 -5.40 -26.19 -9.43
C GLY A 40 -4.74 -27.12 -8.41
N ASN A 41 -3.60 -26.67 -7.87
CA ASN A 41 -2.76 -27.46 -6.97
C ASN A 41 -2.94 -27.04 -5.50
N GLY A 42 -2.24 -27.75 -4.61
CA GLY A 42 -2.31 -27.54 -3.16
C GLY A 42 -3.12 -28.63 -2.45
N TYR A 43 -3.06 -28.61 -1.14
CA TYR A 43 -3.85 -29.49 -0.27
C TYR A 43 -4.37 -28.68 0.91
N THR A 44 -5.39 -29.22 1.58
CA THR A 44 -5.95 -28.59 2.77
C THR A 44 -5.51 -29.30 4.03
N GLU A 45 -5.23 -28.53 5.08
CA GLU A 45 -4.82 -29.04 6.38
C GLU A 45 -5.36 -28.16 7.51
N SER A 46 -5.30 -28.66 8.74
CA SER A 46 -5.77 -27.95 9.92
C SER A 46 -4.82 -26.83 10.37
N GLY A 47 -5.32 -25.93 11.21
CA GLY A 47 -4.58 -24.78 11.70
C GLY A 47 -4.64 -23.59 10.74
N GLY A 48 -5.78 -23.44 10.06
CA GLY A 48 -6.15 -22.20 9.40
C GLY A 48 -6.23 -21.03 10.37
N ARG A 49 -6.48 -19.85 9.83
CA ARG A 49 -6.92 -18.70 10.64
C ARG A 49 -8.24 -19.02 11.31
N SER A 50 -9.10 -19.75 10.61
CA SER A 50 -10.24 -20.49 11.15
C SER A 50 -10.28 -21.87 10.52
N GLY A 51 -10.35 -22.94 11.32
CA GLY A 51 -10.52 -24.29 10.79
C GLY A 51 -9.37 -24.78 9.91
N GLN A 52 -9.69 -25.03 8.64
CA GLN A 52 -8.78 -25.54 7.61
C GLN A 52 -8.08 -24.40 6.87
N ARG A 53 -7.06 -24.72 6.07
CA ARG A 53 -6.40 -23.78 5.15
C ARG A 53 -5.95 -24.48 3.89
N LEU A 54 -5.77 -23.74 2.82
CA LEU A 54 -4.98 -24.18 1.67
C LEU A 54 -3.49 -24.03 1.98
N THR A 55 -2.70 -25.05 1.65
CA THR A 55 -1.23 -24.99 1.66
C THR A 55 -0.66 -25.41 0.30
N HIS A 56 0.26 -24.60 -0.19
CA HIS A 56 1.18 -24.94 -1.26
C HIS A 56 2.50 -25.38 -0.63
N TRP A 57 2.89 -26.63 -0.86
CA TRP A 57 4.17 -27.20 -0.42
C TRP A 57 4.44 -28.48 -1.21
N ALA A 58 5.71 -28.71 -1.55
CA ALA A 58 6.18 -29.98 -2.06
C ALA A 58 7.64 -30.22 -1.66
N ALA A 59 8.04 -31.49 -1.60
CA ALA A 59 9.41 -31.90 -1.34
C ALA A 59 10.39 -31.53 -2.48
N ALA A 60 9.88 -31.27 -3.69
CA ALA A 60 10.64 -30.77 -4.83
C ALA A 60 10.23 -29.31 -5.14
N ALA A 61 11.04 -28.60 -5.92
CA ALA A 61 10.67 -27.28 -6.41
C ALA A 61 9.37 -27.35 -7.22
N TYR A 62 8.51 -26.35 -7.08
CA TYR A 62 7.18 -26.36 -7.66
C TYR A 62 6.74 -24.98 -8.13
N ARG A 63 5.80 -24.98 -9.08
CA ARG A 63 5.07 -23.80 -9.51
C ARG A 63 3.59 -24.12 -9.53
N TRP A 64 2.89 -23.71 -8.48
CA TRP A 64 1.52 -24.08 -8.20
C TRP A 64 0.60 -22.87 -8.22
N GLU A 65 -0.64 -23.14 -8.63
CA GLU A 65 -1.69 -22.15 -8.71
C GLU A 65 -3.00 -22.79 -8.26
N THR A 66 -3.81 -22.05 -7.49
CA THR A 66 -5.17 -22.43 -7.10
C THR A 66 -6.09 -21.27 -7.45
N THR A 67 -7.11 -21.53 -8.26
CA THR A 67 -7.92 -20.48 -8.89
C THR A 67 -9.42 -20.71 -8.73
N GLN A 68 -10.18 -19.62 -8.75
CA GLN A 68 -11.62 -19.65 -8.91
C GLN A 68 -12.01 -18.52 -9.85
N THR A 69 -12.74 -18.85 -10.92
CA THR A 69 -13.19 -17.87 -11.92
C THR A 69 -14.63 -17.49 -11.65
N LEU A 70 -14.86 -16.19 -11.54
CA LEU A 70 -16.18 -15.58 -11.37
C LEU A 70 -16.65 -15.04 -12.71
N THR A 71 -17.92 -15.25 -13.05
CA THR A 71 -18.54 -14.85 -14.31
C THR A 71 -19.90 -14.20 -14.05
N GLY A 72 -20.41 -13.42 -15.01
CA GLY A 72 -21.62 -12.64 -14.83
C GLY A 72 -21.43 -11.40 -13.94
N LEU A 73 -20.19 -10.94 -13.79
CA LEU A 73 -19.87 -9.75 -13.01
C LEU A 73 -20.31 -8.49 -13.75
N GLY A 74 -20.77 -7.48 -13.00
CA GLY A 74 -20.98 -6.14 -13.56
C GLY A 74 -19.63 -5.48 -13.88
N ASN A 75 -19.63 -4.52 -14.80
CA ASN A 75 -18.46 -3.67 -15.00
C ASN A 75 -18.25 -2.81 -13.76
N GLY A 76 -17.02 -2.76 -13.25
CA GLY A 76 -16.73 -2.03 -12.02
C GLY A 76 -15.46 -2.51 -11.33
N SER A 77 -15.15 -1.92 -10.19
CA SER A 77 -13.99 -2.31 -9.40
C SER A 77 -14.34 -3.47 -8.48
N TYR A 78 -13.40 -4.40 -8.32
CA TYR A 78 -13.53 -5.52 -7.40
C TYR A 78 -12.23 -5.71 -6.63
N THR A 79 -12.36 -6.08 -5.36
CA THR A 79 -11.23 -6.35 -4.47
C THR A 79 -11.32 -7.77 -3.96
N ALA A 80 -10.21 -8.50 -4.09
CA ALA A 80 -9.97 -9.75 -3.40
C ALA A 80 -9.06 -9.52 -2.20
N ARG A 81 -9.33 -10.20 -1.09
CA ARG A 81 -8.43 -10.29 0.08
C ARG A 81 -8.24 -11.74 0.47
N VAL A 82 -7.10 -12.06 1.05
CA VAL A 82 -6.81 -13.40 1.56
C VAL A 82 -5.88 -13.27 2.76
N TRP A 83 -6.08 -14.12 3.75
CA TRP A 83 -5.14 -14.26 4.85
C TRP A 83 -4.03 -15.21 4.43
N VAL A 84 -2.80 -14.81 4.69
CA VAL A 84 -1.62 -15.55 4.27
C VAL A 84 -0.62 -15.69 5.39
N ARG A 85 0.18 -16.74 5.29
CA ARG A 85 1.44 -16.93 6.00
C ARG A 85 2.36 -17.77 5.12
N SER A 86 3.66 -17.60 5.30
CA SER A 86 4.64 -18.29 4.47
C SER A 86 5.98 -18.39 5.17
N GLY A 87 6.66 -19.53 4.97
CA GLY A 87 8.04 -19.74 5.43
C GLY A 87 9.09 -18.94 4.66
N GLY A 88 8.72 -18.25 3.57
CA GLY A 88 9.64 -17.49 2.73
C GLY A 88 10.48 -18.36 1.77
N GLY A 89 11.36 -17.69 1.01
CA GLY A 89 12.29 -18.33 0.07
C GLY A 89 11.70 -18.72 -1.30
N GLN A 90 10.45 -18.37 -1.59
CA GLN A 90 9.84 -18.53 -2.92
C GLN A 90 10.50 -17.60 -3.95
N ASN A 91 10.55 -18.04 -5.21
CA ASN A 91 10.90 -17.17 -6.33
C ASN A 91 9.78 -16.13 -6.54
N ALA A 92 8.53 -16.52 -6.34
CA ALA A 92 7.37 -15.63 -6.30
C ALA A 92 6.19 -16.28 -5.58
N ALA A 93 5.51 -15.55 -4.69
CA ALA A 93 4.20 -15.94 -4.17
C ALA A 93 3.28 -14.72 -4.12
N HIS A 94 2.04 -14.87 -4.58
CA HIS A 94 1.11 -13.75 -4.68
C HIS A 94 -0.37 -14.17 -4.73
N LEU A 95 -1.23 -13.26 -4.30
CA LEU A 95 -2.63 -13.19 -4.72
C LEU A 95 -2.71 -12.39 -6.02
N ALA A 96 -3.42 -12.90 -7.04
CA ALA A 96 -3.61 -12.23 -8.32
C ALA A 96 -5.07 -12.15 -8.75
N LEU A 97 -5.40 -11.11 -9.51
CA LEU A 97 -6.65 -10.98 -10.27
C LEU A 97 -6.33 -10.96 -11.76
N LYS A 98 -6.84 -11.97 -12.48
CA LYS A 98 -6.52 -12.25 -13.88
C LYS A 98 -7.78 -12.27 -14.74
N ASN A 99 -7.62 -12.03 -16.04
CA ASN A 99 -8.69 -12.14 -17.03
C ASN A 99 -9.92 -11.24 -16.76
N CYS A 100 -9.72 -10.10 -16.10
CA CYS A 100 -10.80 -9.16 -15.73
C CYS A 100 -11.07 -8.08 -16.80
N GLY A 101 -10.48 -8.23 -17.98
CA GLY A 101 -10.55 -7.27 -19.09
C GLY A 101 -9.43 -6.22 -19.10
N GLY A 102 -8.55 -6.24 -18.10
CA GLY A 102 -7.33 -5.44 -18.04
C GLY A 102 -6.10 -6.27 -17.70
N ALA A 103 -4.96 -5.59 -17.48
CA ALA A 103 -3.72 -6.22 -17.05
C ALA A 103 -3.86 -6.88 -15.67
N GLU A 104 -3.19 -8.01 -15.49
CA GLU A 104 -3.15 -8.73 -14.22
C GLU A 104 -2.65 -7.84 -13.08
N GLN A 105 -3.36 -7.86 -11.96
CA GLN A 105 -2.98 -7.17 -10.73
C GLN A 105 -2.54 -8.19 -9.69
N ARG A 106 -1.53 -7.86 -8.87
CA ARG A 106 -0.94 -8.78 -7.88
C ARG A 106 -0.72 -8.10 -6.53
N ALA A 107 -0.79 -8.89 -5.46
CA ALA A 107 -0.28 -8.55 -4.14
C ALA A 107 0.66 -9.68 -3.68
N ALA A 108 1.89 -9.33 -3.30
CA ALA A 108 2.89 -10.31 -2.85
C ALA A 108 2.49 -10.96 -1.52
N VAL A 109 2.83 -12.23 -1.35
CA VAL A 109 2.73 -12.94 -0.06
C VAL A 109 4.02 -12.67 0.73
N PRO A 110 3.95 -12.05 1.93
CA PRO A 110 5.12 -11.85 2.77
C PRO A 110 5.59 -13.15 3.42
N ALA A 111 6.88 -13.23 3.74
CA ALA A 111 7.43 -14.25 4.63
C ALA A 111 7.07 -13.89 6.07
N THR A 112 6.17 -14.67 6.69
CA THR A 112 5.64 -14.42 8.02
C THR A 112 4.96 -15.67 8.55
N ASP A 113 5.17 -15.97 9.84
CA ASP A 113 4.43 -17.01 10.56
C ASP A 113 3.07 -16.51 11.06
N ALA A 114 2.92 -15.20 11.23
CA ALA A 114 1.66 -14.57 11.64
C ALA A 114 0.72 -14.41 10.45
N TRP A 115 -0.53 -14.86 10.62
CA TRP A 115 -1.59 -14.60 9.63
C TRP A 115 -1.69 -13.11 9.33
N THR A 116 -1.46 -12.75 8.07
CA THR A 116 -1.46 -11.38 7.57
C THR A 116 -2.45 -11.29 6.42
N GLN A 117 -3.31 -10.27 6.40
CA GLN A 117 -4.24 -10.09 5.29
C GLN A 117 -3.59 -9.27 4.18
N ILE A 118 -3.61 -9.78 2.95
CA ILE A 118 -3.21 -9.05 1.74
C ILE A 118 -4.44 -8.78 0.87
N SER A 119 -4.36 -7.79 -0.01
CA SER A 119 -5.46 -7.44 -0.92
C SER A 119 -4.97 -6.95 -2.27
N VAL A 120 -5.77 -7.21 -3.30
CA VAL A 120 -5.56 -6.72 -4.66
C VAL A 120 -6.88 -6.24 -5.24
N THR A 121 -6.84 -5.15 -5.99
CA THR A 121 -8.01 -4.55 -6.63
C THR A 121 -7.81 -4.49 -8.14
N THR A 122 -8.86 -4.76 -8.90
CA THR A 122 -8.87 -4.62 -10.36
C THR A 122 -10.18 -4.03 -10.85
N THR A 123 -10.20 -3.58 -12.11
CA THR A 123 -11.43 -3.19 -12.80
C THR A 123 -11.88 -4.34 -13.70
N VAL A 124 -13.10 -4.81 -13.49
CA VAL A 124 -13.79 -5.76 -14.37
C VAL A 124 -14.48 -4.99 -15.49
N SER A 125 -14.21 -5.39 -16.73
CA SER A 125 -14.78 -4.77 -17.94
C SER A 125 -15.30 -5.77 -18.98
N ASN A 126 -15.09 -7.07 -18.74
CA ASN A 126 -15.46 -8.16 -19.63
C ASN A 126 -16.42 -9.18 -18.98
N GLY A 127 -17.05 -8.81 -17.86
CA GLY A 127 -18.04 -9.65 -17.17
C GLY A 127 -17.50 -10.85 -16.40
N GLN A 128 -16.17 -10.97 -16.25
CA GLN A 128 -15.54 -12.07 -15.51
C GLN A 128 -14.26 -11.62 -14.79
N CYS A 129 -13.76 -12.43 -13.87
CA CYS A 129 -12.47 -12.23 -13.21
C CYS A 129 -12.03 -13.52 -12.53
N THR A 130 -10.74 -13.85 -12.60
CA THR A 130 -10.16 -15.02 -11.94
C THR A 130 -9.36 -14.60 -10.73
N VAL A 131 -9.73 -15.12 -9.54
CA VAL A 131 -8.93 -15.02 -8.32
C VAL A 131 -7.91 -16.15 -8.35
N SER A 132 -6.63 -15.83 -8.14
CA SER A 132 -5.51 -16.77 -8.22
C SER A 132 -4.62 -16.67 -6.99
N LEU A 133 -4.37 -17.81 -6.35
CA LEU A 133 -3.40 -18.00 -5.28
C LEU A 133 -2.22 -18.74 -5.88
N PHE A 134 -1.04 -18.13 -5.89
CA PHE A 134 0.11 -18.61 -6.66
C PHE A 134 1.37 -18.72 -5.80
N SER A 135 2.16 -19.77 -6.06
CA SER A 135 3.48 -19.98 -5.47
C SER A 135 4.43 -20.65 -6.48
N ASP A 136 5.55 -20.00 -6.77
CA ASP A 136 6.74 -20.53 -7.45
C ASP A 136 7.86 -20.62 -6.42
N ALA A 137 8.22 -21.84 -6.05
CA ALA A 137 8.95 -22.11 -4.82
C ALA A 137 10.02 -23.18 -4.99
N ASN A 138 11.10 -23.01 -4.24
CA ASN A 138 12.12 -24.06 -4.04
C ASN A 138 11.55 -25.23 -3.22
N ALA A 139 12.24 -26.37 -3.29
CA ALA A 139 11.92 -27.56 -2.51
C ALA A 139 11.76 -27.23 -1.02
N GLY A 140 10.66 -27.68 -0.41
CA GLY A 140 10.41 -27.52 1.03
C GLY A 140 9.78 -26.18 1.45
N ASN A 141 9.75 -25.17 0.57
CA ASN A 141 9.12 -23.89 0.90
C ASN A 141 7.60 -23.98 0.85
N TRP A 142 6.93 -23.25 1.73
CA TRP A 142 5.47 -23.31 1.87
C TRP A 142 4.82 -21.92 1.90
N ALA A 143 3.60 -21.85 1.38
CA ALA A 143 2.69 -20.73 1.56
C ALA A 143 1.30 -21.26 1.88
N SER A 144 0.66 -20.68 2.88
CA SER A 144 -0.72 -21.02 3.24
C SER A 144 -1.65 -19.83 3.02
N PHE A 145 -2.86 -20.15 2.62
CA PHE A 145 -3.92 -19.19 2.27
C PHE A 145 -5.21 -19.61 2.95
N ASP A 146 -5.94 -18.62 3.46
CA ASP A 146 -7.21 -18.86 4.14
C ASP A 146 -8.13 -17.63 4.03
N ASP A 147 -9.43 -17.83 4.29
CA ASP A 147 -10.45 -16.78 4.36
C ASP A 147 -10.42 -15.82 3.16
N VAL A 148 -10.51 -16.37 1.94
CA VAL A 148 -10.56 -15.56 0.72
C VAL A 148 -11.86 -14.76 0.66
N THR A 149 -11.77 -13.44 0.50
CA THR A 149 -12.97 -12.60 0.32
C THR A 149 -12.95 -11.95 -1.04
N TRP A 150 -14.15 -11.87 -1.64
CA TRP A 150 -14.40 -11.17 -2.89
C TRP A 150 -15.54 -10.19 -2.66
N SER A 151 -15.33 -8.95 -3.08
CA SER A 151 -16.34 -7.90 -2.97
C SER A 151 -16.29 -7.00 -4.18
N ALA A 152 -17.48 -6.64 -4.69
CA ALA A 152 -17.59 -5.44 -5.49
C ALA A 152 -17.09 -4.28 -4.64
N GLY A 153 -16.12 -3.53 -5.16
CA GLY A 153 -15.94 -2.17 -4.69
C GLY A 153 -17.25 -1.43 -4.92
N SER A 154 -17.63 -0.54 -4.00
CA SER A 154 -18.74 0.39 -4.25
C SER A 154 -18.68 0.89 -5.70
N THR A 155 -19.80 0.98 -6.41
CA THR A 155 -19.92 1.32 -7.83
C THR A 155 -19.35 2.69 -8.25
N GLY A 156 -18.62 3.39 -7.38
CA GLY A 156 -17.52 4.26 -7.78
C GLY A 156 -16.22 3.47 -7.69
N GLY A 157 -15.69 3.02 -8.83
CA GLY A 157 -14.54 2.12 -8.89
C GLY A 157 -13.48 2.47 -7.84
N GLY A 158 -12.90 1.46 -7.19
CA GLY A 158 -11.92 1.56 -6.11
C GLY A 158 -10.70 2.38 -6.50
N THR A 159 -10.92 3.68 -6.60
CA THR A 159 -9.89 4.67 -6.75
C THR A 159 -9.14 4.64 -5.44
N ILE A 160 -7.83 4.48 -5.52
CA ILE A 160 -6.93 4.77 -4.40
C ILE A 160 -7.41 6.10 -3.81
N GLN A 161 -7.92 6.08 -2.57
CA GLN A 161 -8.60 7.23 -1.96
C GLN A 161 -7.63 8.38 -1.72
N ILE A 162 -6.34 8.05 -1.55
CA ILE A 162 -5.23 8.97 -1.33
C ILE A 162 -4.24 8.83 -2.49
N ARG A 163 -4.34 9.70 -3.48
CA ARG A 163 -3.39 9.87 -4.58
C ARG A 163 -2.51 11.07 -4.23
N GLY A 164 -1.56 10.81 -3.34
CA GLY A 164 -0.68 11.81 -2.76
C GLY A 164 0.54 12.09 -3.62
N VAL A 165 1.04 13.32 -3.54
CA VAL A 165 2.32 13.75 -4.10
C VAL A 165 3.11 14.51 -3.03
N ASP A 166 4.38 14.17 -2.84
CA ASP A 166 5.27 14.97 -1.98
C ASP A 166 5.78 16.16 -2.80
N VAL A 167 5.42 17.35 -2.34
CA VAL A 167 5.75 18.62 -3.02
C VAL A 167 6.53 19.55 -2.10
N SER A 168 7.17 18.99 -1.07
CA SER A 168 7.90 19.77 -0.06
C SER A 168 9.05 20.59 -0.65
N THR A 169 9.71 20.05 -1.68
CA THR A 169 10.82 20.69 -2.37
C THR A 169 10.38 21.57 -3.54
N LEU A 170 9.08 21.60 -3.89
CA LEU A 170 8.58 22.32 -5.05
C LEU A 170 8.92 23.82 -4.98
N LYS A 171 8.67 24.45 -3.83
CA LYS A 171 9.00 25.88 -3.66
C LYS A 171 10.49 26.17 -3.83
N LYS A 172 11.34 25.28 -3.32
CA LYS A 172 12.80 25.39 -3.46
C LYS A 172 13.23 25.28 -4.92
N SER A 173 12.62 24.36 -5.66
CA SER A 173 12.85 24.21 -7.10
C SER A 173 12.45 25.48 -7.86
N GLU A 174 11.25 26.01 -7.62
CA GLU A 174 10.74 27.24 -8.25
C GLU A 174 11.63 28.46 -7.93
N ASP A 175 12.04 28.62 -6.68
CA ASP A 175 12.96 29.70 -6.25
C ASP A 175 14.34 29.60 -6.90
N ARG A 176 14.70 28.43 -7.43
CA ARG A 176 15.94 28.17 -8.17
C ARG A 176 15.73 28.11 -9.68
N GLY A 177 14.59 28.61 -10.18
CA GLY A 177 14.29 28.71 -11.60
C GLY A 177 13.62 27.47 -12.21
N GLY A 178 13.11 26.55 -11.38
CA GLY A 178 12.35 25.40 -11.84
C GLY A 178 11.10 25.82 -12.61
N VAL A 179 10.94 25.28 -13.82
CA VAL A 179 9.78 25.51 -14.69
C VAL A 179 9.08 24.18 -14.96
N TYR A 180 7.77 24.15 -14.78
CA TYR A 180 6.95 22.96 -14.95
C TYR A 180 6.00 23.13 -16.13
N ARG A 181 5.79 22.04 -16.89
CA ARG A 181 4.98 22.02 -18.11
C ARG A 181 4.02 20.83 -18.08
N ASP A 182 2.84 21.02 -18.65
CA ASP A 182 1.91 19.92 -18.90
C ASP A 182 2.37 19.04 -20.07
N THR A 183 1.61 17.98 -20.37
CA THR A 183 1.91 17.04 -21.46
C THR A 183 1.84 17.66 -22.85
N ALA A 184 1.21 18.83 -22.99
CA ALA A 184 1.20 19.61 -24.22
C ALA A 184 2.38 20.59 -24.32
N GLY A 185 3.30 20.58 -23.34
CA GLY A 185 4.47 21.46 -23.28
C GLY A 185 4.15 22.88 -22.78
N THR A 186 2.92 23.14 -22.35
CA THR A 186 2.52 24.46 -21.86
C THR A 186 2.98 24.65 -20.42
N GLN A 187 3.67 25.76 -20.15
CA GLN A 187 4.09 26.10 -18.78
C GLN A 187 2.88 26.38 -17.91
N ARG A 188 2.81 25.71 -16.74
CA ARG A 188 1.74 25.90 -15.75
C ARG A 188 2.31 25.74 -14.34
N ASP A 189 1.50 26.13 -13.35
CA ASP A 189 1.77 25.80 -11.94
C ASP A 189 1.85 24.28 -11.76
N ALA A 190 2.88 23.80 -11.04
CA ALA A 190 3.11 22.38 -10.85
C ALA A 190 1.98 21.68 -10.09
N LEU A 191 1.37 22.35 -9.09
CA LEU A 191 0.26 21.78 -8.33
C LEU A 191 -1.01 21.68 -9.19
N THR A 192 -1.24 22.65 -10.09
CA THR A 192 -2.31 22.55 -11.09
C THR A 192 -2.10 21.36 -12.02
N ILE A 193 -0.87 21.13 -12.51
CA ILE A 193 -0.55 19.96 -13.34
C ILE A 193 -0.83 18.66 -12.57
N LEU A 194 -0.31 18.54 -11.34
CA LEU A 194 -0.48 17.34 -10.51
C LEU A 194 -1.96 17.10 -10.19
N ARG A 195 -2.72 18.15 -9.88
CA ARG A 195 -4.17 18.07 -9.65
C ARG A 195 -4.92 17.61 -10.90
N GLY A 196 -4.60 18.18 -12.06
CA GLY A 196 -5.17 17.78 -13.36
C GLY A 196 -4.85 16.33 -13.72
N SER A 197 -3.70 15.82 -13.29
CA SER A 197 -3.29 14.42 -13.42
C SER A 197 -3.88 13.49 -12.34
N GLY A 198 -4.80 13.98 -11.51
CA GLY A 198 -5.58 13.16 -10.59
C GLY A 198 -5.09 13.14 -9.14
N ALA A 199 -4.02 13.87 -8.79
CA ALA A 199 -3.60 14.02 -7.40
C ALA A 199 -4.73 14.65 -6.56
N ASN A 200 -4.86 14.17 -5.32
CA ASN A 200 -5.87 14.69 -4.38
C ASN A 200 -5.32 14.95 -2.97
N TYR A 201 -4.04 14.66 -2.72
CA TYR A 201 -3.31 15.03 -1.52
C TYR A 201 -1.96 15.66 -1.87
N GLY A 202 -1.61 16.77 -1.22
CA GLY A 202 -0.25 17.27 -1.17
C GLY A 202 0.39 16.91 0.17
N ARG A 203 1.55 16.25 0.13
CA ARG A 203 2.38 15.92 1.30
C ARG A 203 3.48 16.97 1.47
N LEU A 204 3.62 17.47 2.70
CA LEU A 204 4.63 18.45 3.09
C LEU A 204 5.41 17.98 4.31
N LYS A 205 6.72 17.82 4.15
CA LYS A 205 7.63 17.56 5.27
C LYS A 205 7.85 18.83 6.09
N VAL A 206 8.06 18.63 7.39
CA VAL A 206 8.35 19.66 8.38
C VAL A 206 9.62 19.31 9.13
N TRP A 207 10.60 20.21 9.06
CA TRP A 207 11.83 20.16 9.86
C TRP A 207 11.77 21.22 10.95
N VAL A 208 12.53 21.00 12.03
CA VAL A 208 12.52 21.88 13.20
C VAL A 208 13.28 23.18 12.90
N ASN A 209 14.59 23.10 12.66
CA ASN A 209 15.43 24.25 12.29
C ASN A 209 16.30 23.96 11.05
N PRO A 210 15.70 23.91 9.84
CA PRO A 210 16.41 23.66 8.59
C PRO A 210 17.41 24.77 8.26
N ALA A 211 18.66 24.43 8.02
CA ALA A 211 19.74 25.40 7.74
C ALA A 211 19.51 26.21 6.45
N ASP A 212 18.84 25.63 5.44
CA ASP A 212 18.59 26.28 4.16
C ASP A 212 17.28 27.09 4.10
N GLY A 213 16.52 27.12 5.21
CA GLY A 213 15.26 27.85 5.33
C GLY A 213 14.07 27.22 4.59
N TYR A 214 14.17 25.97 4.12
CA TYR A 214 13.08 25.21 3.52
C TYR A 214 12.53 24.13 4.45
N ASN A 215 11.29 23.67 4.23
CA ASN A 215 10.59 22.72 5.10
C ASN A 215 10.35 23.20 6.55
N ASN A 216 10.60 24.48 6.86
CA ASN A 216 10.17 25.06 8.14
C ASN A 216 8.67 25.41 8.10
N LYS A 217 8.12 25.75 9.27
CA LYS A 217 6.72 26.20 9.45
C LYS A 217 6.28 27.24 8.42
N ALA A 218 7.09 28.27 8.15
CA ALA A 218 6.73 29.34 7.22
C ALA A 218 6.56 28.84 5.78
N ARG A 219 7.46 27.95 5.32
CA ARG A 219 7.35 27.32 4.00
C ARG A 219 6.20 26.32 3.92
N VAL A 220 5.94 25.58 5.00
CA VAL A 220 4.80 24.67 5.10
C VAL A 220 3.49 25.42 4.97
N LEU A 221 3.30 26.54 5.68
CA LEU A 221 2.11 27.41 5.56
C LEU A 221 1.94 27.96 4.13
N THR A 222 3.04 28.39 3.51
CA THR A 222 3.01 28.89 2.11
C THR A 222 2.51 27.81 1.15
N MET A 223 3.06 26.60 1.24
CA MET A 223 2.69 25.50 0.36
C MET A 223 1.31 24.91 0.68
N ALA A 224 0.92 24.86 1.95
CA ALA A 224 -0.39 24.39 2.38
C ALA A 224 -1.53 25.24 1.79
N SER A 225 -1.37 26.56 1.80
CA SER A 225 -2.29 27.48 1.14
C SER A 225 -2.43 27.18 -0.36
N ARG A 226 -1.31 26.97 -1.07
CA ARG A 226 -1.34 26.60 -2.50
C ARG A 226 -2.03 25.25 -2.74
N ILE A 227 -1.70 24.23 -1.95
CA ILE A 227 -2.30 22.88 -2.05
C ILE A 227 -3.81 22.94 -1.86
N LYS A 228 -4.28 23.58 -0.79
CA LYS A 228 -5.71 23.72 -0.48
C LYS A 228 -6.42 24.58 -1.51
N GLY A 229 -5.77 25.60 -2.05
CA GLY A 229 -6.27 26.43 -3.16
C GLY A 229 -6.53 25.63 -4.45
N GLN A 230 -5.82 24.52 -4.68
CA GLN A 230 -6.09 23.58 -5.79
C GLN A 230 -7.18 22.55 -5.45
N GLY A 231 -7.82 22.66 -4.28
CA GLY A 231 -8.82 21.69 -3.81
C GLY A 231 -8.24 20.33 -3.41
N MET A 232 -6.93 20.24 -3.16
CA MET A 232 -6.28 19.03 -2.65
C MET A 232 -6.31 19.02 -1.12
N LYS A 233 -6.34 17.82 -0.55
CA LYS A 233 -6.14 17.58 0.89
C LYS A 233 -4.66 17.73 1.27
N LEU A 234 -4.40 17.95 2.54
CA LEU A 234 -3.06 18.20 3.09
C LEU A 234 -2.64 17.05 4.02
N LEU A 235 -1.49 16.45 3.72
CA LEU A 235 -0.76 15.55 4.61
C LEU A 235 0.50 16.27 5.13
N VAL A 236 0.63 16.40 6.44
CA VAL A 236 1.81 17.01 7.08
C VAL A 236 2.69 15.91 7.65
N ASP A 237 3.98 15.94 7.30
CA ASP A 237 4.96 14.93 7.66
C ASP A 237 6.02 15.51 8.60
N PHE A 238 5.97 15.16 9.89
CA PHE A 238 6.96 15.61 10.85
C PHE A 238 8.15 14.67 10.88
N HIS A 239 9.32 15.17 10.49
CA HIS A 239 10.57 14.43 10.61
C HIS A 239 11.15 14.48 12.04
N TYR A 240 10.77 15.47 12.85
CA TYR A 240 11.36 15.74 14.16
C TYR A 240 12.90 15.80 14.13
N SER A 241 13.44 16.43 13.09
CA SER A 241 14.86 16.67 12.89
C SER A 241 15.07 18.03 12.21
N ASP A 242 16.29 18.56 12.25
CA ASP A 242 16.68 19.76 11.51
C ASP A 242 16.94 19.46 10.02
N ALA A 243 17.06 18.19 9.66
CA ALA A 243 17.32 17.73 8.31
C ALA A 243 16.48 16.48 7.99
N TRP A 244 16.82 15.81 6.88
CA TRP A 244 16.19 14.56 6.50
C TRP A 244 16.32 13.50 7.62
N ALA A 245 15.25 12.73 7.81
CA ALA A 245 15.17 11.65 8.78
C ALA A 245 14.68 10.40 8.05
N ASP A 246 15.39 9.29 8.21
CA ASP A 246 15.18 8.01 7.53
C ASP A 246 15.69 6.85 8.41
N PRO A 247 15.56 5.57 8.00
CA PRO A 247 16.00 4.45 8.83
C PRO A 247 17.51 4.44 9.15
N GLY A 248 18.34 5.15 8.39
CA GLY A 248 19.77 5.31 8.64
C GLY A 248 20.13 6.52 9.50
N GLN A 249 19.22 7.47 9.70
CA GLN A 249 19.46 8.70 10.46
C GLN A 249 18.16 9.27 11.06
N GLN A 250 18.07 9.32 12.39
CA GLN A 250 16.96 9.94 13.12
C GLN A 250 17.50 11.01 14.10
N ASN A 251 18.38 11.87 13.59
CA ASN A 251 19.13 12.83 14.41
C ASN A 251 18.21 13.83 15.12
N LYS A 252 18.36 13.96 16.44
CA LYS A 252 17.69 15.01 17.20
C LYS A 252 18.05 16.40 16.66
N PRO A 253 17.10 17.35 16.59
CA PRO A 253 17.38 18.76 16.36
C PRO A 253 18.42 19.29 17.35
N ALA A 254 19.27 20.21 16.91
CA ALA A 254 20.30 20.80 17.76
C ALA A 254 19.71 21.45 19.02
N ALA A 255 18.56 22.12 18.87
CA ALA A 255 17.84 22.74 19.98
C ALA A 255 17.33 21.73 21.03
N TRP A 256 17.23 20.44 20.66
CA TRP A 256 16.68 19.38 21.53
C TRP A 256 17.75 18.42 22.05
N ALA A 257 19.01 18.59 21.64
CA ALA A 257 20.08 17.64 21.91
C ALA A 257 20.29 17.37 23.41
N SER A 258 20.19 18.41 24.24
CA SER A 258 20.41 18.37 25.69
C SER A 258 19.14 18.28 26.53
N LEU A 259 17.96 18.12 25.92
CA LEU A 259 16.71 18.02 26.67
C LEU A 259 16.66 16.69 27.45
N SER A 260 16.12 16.75 28.66
CA SER A 260 15.70 15.54 29.37
C SER A 260 14.58 14.86 28.58
N PHE A 261 14.37 13.55 28.77
CA PHE A 261 13.33 12.83 28.03
C PHE A 261 11.92 13.44 28.22
N SER A 262 11.60 13.91 29.43
CA SER A 262 10.32 14.60 29.70
C SER A 262 10.19 15.90 28.89
N ALA A 263 11.27 16.69 28.83
CA ALA A 263 11.31 17.92 28.04
C ALA A 263 11.31 17.64 26.53
N LEU A 264 11.94 16.55 26.07
CA LEU A 264 11.92 16.11 24.68
C LEU A 264 10.49 15.73 24.25
N ARG A 265 9.76 14.99 25.10
CA ARG A 265 8.35 14.66 24.86
C ARG A 265 7.49 15.92 24.76
N GLN A 266 7.73 16.91 25.63
CA GLN A 266 7.04 18.19 25.55
C GLN A 266 7.39 18.94 24.26
N ALA A 267 8.66 18.95 23.84
CA ALA A 267 9.09 19.59 22.59
C ALA A 267 8.45 18.96 21.35
N VAL A 268 8.26 17.63 21.33
CA VAL A 268 7.49 16.94 20.27
C VAL A 268 6.05 17.42 20.22
N TYR A 269 5.38 17.49 21.38
CA TYR A 269 4.01 18.01 21.47
C TYR A 269 3.94 19.46 20.97
N ASP A 270 4.78 20.34 21.52
CA ASP A 270 4.75 21.78 21.26
C ASP A 270 5.04 22.10 19.79
N HIS A 271 6.06 21.46 19.21
CA HIS A 271 6.39 21.66 17.79
C HIS A 271 5.24 21.19 16.87
N THR A 272 4.65 20.04 17.18
CA THR A 272 3.53 19.50 16.40
C THR A 272 2.31 20.41 16.52
N TYR A 273 1.97 20.84 17.74
CA TYR A 273 0.85 21.74 18.01
C TYR A 273 1.05 23.10 17.33
N ASP A 274 2.23 23.71 17.47
CA ASP A 274 2.51 25.03 16.92
C ASP A 274 2.34 25.10 15.39
N VAL A 275 2.88 24.12 14.67
CA VAL A 275 2.76 24.05 13.20
C VAL A 275 1.31 23.79 12.79
N LEU A 276 0.64 22.81 13.41
CA LEU A 276 -0.73 22.45 13.03
C LEU A 276 -1.75 23.52 13.42
N ASN A 277 -1.57 24.17 14.57
CA ASN A 277 -2.44 25.25 15.01
C ASN A 277 -2.30 26.48 14.10
N ALA A 278 -1.08 26.78 13.61
CA ALA A 278 -0.88 27.81 12.60
C ALA A 278 -1.57 27.47 11.27
N LEU A 279 -1.50 26.20 10.82
CA LEU A 279 -2.24 25.74 9.64
C LEU A 279 -3.77 25.86 9.83
N LYS A 280 -4.27 25.52 11.01
CA LYS A 280 -5.70 25.68 11.34
C LYS A 280 -6.12 27.15 11.33
N ALA A 281 -5.33 28.03 11.94
CA ALA A 281 -5.58 29.48 11.95
C ALA A 281 -5.54 30.09 10.54
N GLN A 282 -4.70 29.55 9.64
CA GLN A 282 -4.66 29.94 8.22
C GLN A 282 -5.86 29.43 7.41
N GLY A 283 -6.71 28.55 7.97
CA GLY A 283 -7.81 27.90 7.23
C GLY A 283 -7.35 26.71 6.38
N THR A 284 -6.13 26.23 6.56
CA THR A 284 -5.53 25.11 5.83
C THR A 284 -5.30 23.90 6.74
N THR A 285 -6.26 23.60 7.62
CA THR A 285 -6.19 22.48 8.57
C THR A 285 -5.74 21.19 7.88
N ALA A 286 -4.78 20.49 8.47
CA ALA A 286 -4.27 19.23 7.95
C ALA A 286 -5.35 18.14 7.97
N ASP A 287 -5.46 17.38 6.88
CA ASP A 287 -6.37 16.22 6.78
C ASP A 287 -5.74 14.98 7.40
N MET A 288 -4.42 14.86 7.29
CA MET A 288 -3.63 13.76 7.83
C MET A 288 -2.28 14.27 8.34
N VAL A 289 -1.78 13.66 9.41
CA VAL A 289 -0.46 13.94 9.98
C VAL A 289 0.32 12.66 10.18
N GLN A 290 1.55 12.65 9.73
CA GLN A 290 2.52 11.60 9.97
C GLN A 290 3.42 12.02 11.14
N VAL A 291 3.44 11.22 12.20
CA VAL A 291 4.22 11.47 13.43
C VAL A 291 5.53 10.69 13.33
N GLY A 292 6.58 11.35 12.83
CA GLY A 292 7.86 10.71 12.49
C GLY A 292 7.90 10.23 11.03
N ASN A 293 9.10 10.20 10.44
CA ASN A 293 9.31 9.70 9.08
C ASN A 293 10.18 8.44 9.06
N GLU A 294 9.66 7.37 8.43
CA GLU A 294 10.35 6.09 8.25
C GLU A 294 10.98 5.56 9.55
N ILE A 295 10.14 5.46 10.58
CA ILE A 295 10.57 5.21 11.97
C ILE A 295 10.82 3.74 12.27
N ASN A 296 11.34 2.98 11.30
CA ASN A 296 11.60 1.54 11.41
C ASN A 296 12.48 1.21 12.63
N ASP A 297 13.51 2.03 12.87
CA ASP A 297 14.36 1.96 14.07
C ASP A 297 14.06 3.11 15.06
N GLY A 298 12.81 3.60 15.09
CA GLY A 298 12.35 4.67 15.97
C GLY A 298 12.61 6.08 15.44
N MET A 299 12.63 7.07 16.34
CA MET A 299 12.84 8.49 16.02
C MET A 299 13.62 9.20 17.14
N LEU A 300 14.17 10.39 16.89
CA LEU A 300 14.85 11.22 17.90
C LEU A 300 15.93 10.44 18.69
N TRP A 301 16.92 9.90 17.98
CA TRP A 301 17.95 9.06 18.59
C TRP A 301 18.87 9.84 19.55
N PRO A 302 19.34 9.18 20.63
CA PRO A 302 19.11 7.77 20.98
C PRO A 302 17.80 7.51 21.74
N ASP A 303 17.12 8.55 22.23
CA ASP A 303 16.05 8.45 23.22
C ASP A 303 14.84 7.65 22.76
N GLY A 304 14.43 7.82 21.49
CA GLY A 304 13.25 7.16 20.90
C GLY A 304 13.58 6.02 19.94
N ARG A 305 14.73 5.37 20.09
CA ARG A 305 15.13 4.25 19.24
C ARG A 305 14.25 3.01 19.47
N SER A 306 14.14 2.12 18.47
CA SER A 306 13.23 0.96 18.54
C SER A 306 13.57 -0.04 19.66
N ASN A 307 14.83 -0.10 20.10
CA ASN A 307 15.22 -0.89 21.28
C ASN A 307 14.75 -0.28 22.62
N ASN A 308 14.15 0.91 22.61
CA ASN A 308 13.50 1.56 23.75
C ASN A 308 12.04 1.90 23.41
N TRP A 309 11.23 0.87 23.25
CA TRP A 309 9.81 0.98 22.88
C TRP A 309 8.98 1.88 23.79
N ALA A 310 9.24 1.89 25.11
CA ALA A 310 8.51 2.73 26.05
C ALA A 310 8.70 4.22 25.77
N ASN A 311 9.94 4.63 25.47
CA ASN A 311 10.24 6.00 25.09
C ASN A 311 9.67 6.33 23.72
N LEU A 312 9.86 5.46 22.72
CA LEU A 312 9.30 5.67 21.38
C LEU A 312 7.77 5.85 21.43
N ALA A 313 7.05 4.96 22.12
CA ALA A 313 5.60 5.07 22.29
C ALA A 313 5.18 6.37 23.00
N SER A 314 5.96 6.82 23.98
CA SER A 314 5.70 8.09 24.69
C SER A 314 5.85 9.30 23.77
N LEU A 315 6.85 9.31 22.88
CA LEU A 315 7.04 10.39 21.91
C LEU A 315 5.95 10.37 20.82
N LEU A 316 5.61 9.19 20.28
CA LEU A 316 4.51 9.04 19.31
C LEU A 316 3.16 9.48 19.89
N THR A 317 2.91 9.14 21.15
CA THR A 317 1.71 9.56 21.88
C THR A 317 1.67 11.08 22.04
N ALA A 318 2.80 11.72 22.36
CA ALA A 318 2.86 13.18 22.46
C ALA A 318 2.54 13.87 21.12
N GLY A 319 3.12 13.41 20.01
CA GLY A 319 2.80 13.91 18.68
C GLY A 319 1.33 13.70 18.31
N SER A 320 0.81 12.48 18.53
CA SER A 320 -0.60 12.15 18.28
C SER A 320 -1.57 13.02 19.11
N ASN A 321 -1.28 13.23 20.39
CA ASN A 321 -2.09 14.08 21.26
C ASN A 321 -2.10 15.53 20.79
N ALA A 322 -0.97 16.07 20.31
CA ALA A 322 -0.91 17.40 19.74
C ALA A 322 -1.78 17.52 18.47
N VAL A 323 -1.74 16.51 17.58
CA VAL A 323 -2.62 16.45 16.40
C VAL A 323 -4.09 16.53 16.83
N LYS A 324 -4.50 15.68 17.78
CA LYS A 324 -5.89 15.60 18.23
C LYS A 324 -6.34 16.83 19.01
N ALA A 325 -5.44 17.50 19.73
CA ALA A 325 -5.73 18.76 20.41
C ALA A 325 -6.02 19.90 19.42
N VAL A 326 -5.33 19.95 18.27
CA VAL A 326 -5.62 20.94 17.22
C VAL A 326 -6.90 20.59 16.47
N ASN A 327 -7.07 19.35 16.04
CA ASN A 327 -8.29 18.88 15.39
C ASN A 327 -8.48 17.36 15.58
N SER A 328 -9.56 16.98 16.26
CA SER A 328 -9.90 15.58 16.54
C SER A 328 -10.15 14.75 15.26
N SER A 329 -10.62 15.40 14.18
CA SER A 329 -10.92 14.73 12.91
C SER A 329 -9.69 14.46 12.04
N THR A 330 -8.54 15.09 12.31
CA THR A 330 -7.32 14.89 11.53
C THR A 330 -6.79 13.46 11.74
N GLN A 331 -6.51 12.75 10.64
CA GLN A 331 -6.00 11.38 10.71
C GLN A 331 -4.54 11.37 11.18
N VAL A 332 -4.18 10.41 12.03
CA VAL A 332 -2.79 10.19 12.47
C VAL A 332 -2.26 8.96 11.75
N MET A 333 -1.07 9.08 11.15
CA MET A 333 -0.39 8.03 10.40
C MET A 333 0.95 7.71 11.08
N LEU A 334 1.24 6.42 11.20
CA LEU A 334 2.59 5.91 11.44
C LEU A 334 3.18 5.47 10.10
N HIS A 335 4.43 5.84 9.85
CA HIS A 335 5.10 5.58 8.58
C HIS A 335 6.38 4.78 8.82
N LEU A 336 6.41 3.59 8.22
CA LEU A 336 7.58 2.72 8.15
C LEU A 336 8.02 2.67 6.68
N ALA A 337 9.32 2.77 6.44
CA ALA A 337 9.91 2.44 5.15
C ALA A 337 9.67 0.96 4.81
N GLU A 338 9.84 0.62 3.55
CA GLU A 338 9.96 -0.77 3.12
C GLU A 338 8.69 -1.64 3.34
N GLY A 339 7.50 -1.03 3.37
CA GLY A 339 6.23 -1.75 3.51
C GLY A 339 5.90 -2.79 2.42
N ALA A 340 6.77 -2.95 1.41
CA ALA A 340 6.64 -3.91 0.32
C ALA A 340 7.94 -4.69 -0.01
N THR A 341 9.01 -4.58 0.78
CA THR A 341 10.21 -5.40 0.54
C THR A 341 10.01 -6.80 1.12
N THR A 342 10.00 -7.78 0.23
CA THR A 342 10.28 -9.17 0.56
C THR A 342 11.63 -9.24 1.28
N ALA A 343 11.73 -10.03 2.35
CA ALA A 343 12.99 -10.38 2.98
C ALA A 343 13.89 -11.14 1.98
N SER A 344 14.54 -10.41 1.08
CA SER A 344 15.60 -10.84 0.15
C SER A 344 15.81 -9.77 -0.92
N THR A 345 16.37 -8.62 -0.55
CA THR A 345 17.37 -7.92 -1.38
C THR A 345 17.96 -6.83 -0.51
N GLY A 346 19.20 -7.02 -0.09
CA GLY A 346 19.95 -5.98 0.59
C GLY A 346 20.19 -4.78 -0.33
N GLY A 347 20.18 -3.59 0.26
CA GLY A 347 20.87 -2.42 -0.25
C GLY A 347 20.09 -1.59 -1.27
N GLY A 348 19.56 -0.45 -0.81
CA GLY A 348 19.05 0.56 -1.71
C GLY A 348 18.37 1.73 -1.01
N SER A 349 19.08 2.46 -0.16
CA SER A 349 18.70 3.84 0.19
C SER A 349 18.55 4.62 -1.11
N THR A 350 17.30 4.84 -1.54
CA THR A 350 17.02 5.78 -2.61
C THR A 350 16.87 7.15 -1.95
N ARG A 351 18.00 7.87 -1.85
CA ARG A 351 17.95 9.32 -1.80
C ARG A 351 17.20 9.79 -3.06
N ARG A 352 15.98 10.29 -2.86
CA ARG A 352 15.25 11.10 -3.84
C ARG A 352 15.14 12.52 -3.30
#